data_AF-A0A2A9CLC2-F1
#
_entry.id   AF-A0A2A9CLC2-F1
#
_cell.length_a   1.000
_cell.length_b   1.000
_cell.length_c   1.000
_cell.angle_alpha   90.00
_cell.angle_beta   90.00
_cell.angle_gamma   90.00
#
_symmetry.space_group_name_H-M   'P 1'
#
loop_
_entity.id
_entity.type
_entity.pdbx_description
1 polymer ?
#
loop_
_entity_poly.entity_id
_entity_poly.type
_entity_poly.pdbx_seq_one_letter_code
_entity_poly.pdbx_strand_id
1 'polypeptide(L)'
;MDKKIFIIVTISLLIACNNENSQNLIKTENNEGIMGNVNASDQSQINKNSFEEISAIPNQMNVEEFNIKIVQDDDAKRILFFVDEEGKKKYKTIFIKKQRLFKLIQLDNNDLIFKRVI
;
A
#
# COMPACT_ATOMS: atom_id res chain seq x y z
N MET A 1 50.34 33.78 24.70
CA MET A 1 48.97 34.20 24.29
C MET A 1 48.20 32.95 23.95
N ASP A 2 47.18 32.71 24.76
CA ASP A 2 46.71 31.39 25.13
C ASP A 2 45.79 30.75 24.09
N LYS A 3 45.92 29.41 23.99
CA LYS A 3 45.22 28.55 23.05
C LYS A 3 43.75 28.41 23.49
N LYS A 4 42.81 28.84 22.66
CA LYS A 4 41.38 28.62 22.91
C LYS A 4 40.91 27.35 22.21
N ILE A 5 40.85 26.25 22.97
CA ILE A 5 40.01 25.08 22.68
C ILE A 5 38.59 25.44 23.14
N PHE A 6 37.58 25.20 22.29
CA PHE A 6 36.19 25.06 22.72
C PHE A 6 35.57 23.88 21.96
N ILE A 7 35.46 22.75 22.65
CA ILE A 7 34.78 21.54 22.21
C ILE A 7 33.33 21.65 22.66
N ILE A 8 32.37 21.58 21.74
CA ILE A 8 30.95 21.45 22.07
C ILE A 8 30.52 20.04 21.68
N VAL A 9 30.48 19.17 22.68
CA VAL A 9 29.79 17.88 22.63
C VAL A 9 28.37 18.12 23.13
N THR A 10 27.37 17.89 22.28
CA THR A 10 26.00 17.66 22.75
C THR A 10 25.49 16.38 22.12
N ILE A 11 25.60 15.32 22.91
CA ILE A 11 24.96 14.03 22.73
C ILE A 11 23.47 14.21 23.06
N SER A 12 22.59 13.85 22.13
CA SER A 12 21.18 13.63 22.43
C SER A 12 20.88 12.14 22.21
N LEU A 13 20.91 11.37 23.30
CA LEU A 13 20.24 10.07 23.37
C LEU A 13 18.74 10.35 23.49
N LEU A 14 17.96 9.94 22.49
CA LEU A 14 16.52 9.75 22.66
C LEU A 14 16.29 8.29 23.02
N ILE A 15 15.93 8.09 24.29
CA ILE A 15 15.39 6.85 24.83
C ILE A 15 13.97 6.71 24.30
N ALA A 16 13.66 5.60 23.63
CA ALA A 16 12.30 5.13 23.46
C ALA A 16 12.15 3.78 24.17
N CYS A 17 11.16 3.72 25.06
CA CYS A 17 10.94 2.65 26.02
C CYS A 17 10.59 1.30 25.38
N ASN A 18 11.08 0.22 26.00
CA ASN A 18 10.57 -1.14 25.86
C ASN A 18 9.12 -1.23 26.33
N ASN A 19 8.29 -2.00 25.62
CA ASN A 19 7.03 -2.52 26.15
C ASN A 19 7.17 -4.04 26.27
N GLU A 20 7.12 -4.55 27.49
CA GLU A 20 7.04 -5.99 27.75
C GLU A 20 5.62 -6.46 27.45
N ASN A 21 5.48 -7.45 26.57
CA ASN A 21 4.36 -8.39 26.71
C ASN A 21 4.83 -9.79 26.32
N SER A 22 5.01 -10.60 27.37
CA SER A 22 5.09 -12.05 27.31
C SER A 22 3.72 -12.62 26.88
N GLN A 23 3.67 -13.94 26.60
CA GLN A 23 2.47 -14.73 26.23
C GLN A 23 2.20 -14.70 24.69
N ASN A 24 1.91 -15.79 23.98
CA ASN A 24 1.65 -17.18 24.35
C ASN A 24 1.69 -18.03 23.07
N LEU A 25 2.18 -19.26 23.19
CA LEU A 25 2.05 -20.32 22.20
C LEU A 25 0.60 -20.83 22.19
N ILE A 26 -0.21 -20.53 21.18
CA ILE A 26 -1.56 -21.12 21.07
C ILE A 26 -1.73 -21.94 19.79
N LYS A 27 -1.70 -23.25 20.06
CA LYS A 27 -2.25 -24.38 19.33
C LYS A 27 -3.74 -24.16 19.00
N THR A 28 -4.14 -24.59 17.82
CA THR A 28 -5.50 -24.70 17.26
C THR A 28 -6.54 -25.21 18.26
N GLU A 29 -7.73 -24.57 18.30
CA GLU A 29 -9.06 -25.18 18.04
C GLU A 29 -10.28 -24.39 18.62
N ASN A 30 -11.28 -24.17 17.76
CA ASN A 30 -12.74 -24.15 17.96
C ASN A 30 -13.51 -22.87 18.43
N ASN A 31 -14.44 -22.48 17.54
CA ASN A 31 -15.76 -21.83 17.67
C ASN A 31 -15.96 -20.39 18.18
N GLU A 32 -16.44 -19.58 17.21
CA GLU A 32 -17.53 -18.59 17.23
C GLU A 32 -17.47 -17.41 18.23
N GLY A 33 -17.13 -16.22 17.70
CA GLY A 33 -17.62 -14.95 18.22
C GLY A 33 -16.67 -13.76 18.13
N ILE A 34 -17.10 -12.75 17.36
CA ILE A 34 -16.82 -11.31 17.53
C ILE A 34 -15.57 -10.71 16.84
N MET A 35 -15.90 -9.87 15.84
CA MET A 35 -15.25 -8.61 15.47
C MET A 35 -13.79 -8.69 14.97
N GLY A 36 -13.67 -9.10 13.71
CA GLY A 36 -12.43 -8.96 12.95
C GLY A 36 -12.11 -7.50 12.65
N ASN A 37 -11.40 -6.83 13.56
CA ASN A 37 -10.50 -5.74 13.19
C ASN A 37 -9.30 -6.36 12.46
N VAL A 38 -9.52 -6.69 11.18
CA VAL A 38 -8.48 -7.21 10.31
C VAL A 38 -7.66 -6.01 9.83
N ASN A 39 -6.70 -5.59 10.65
CA ASN A 39 -5.49 -4.96 10.15
C ASN A 39 -4.62 -6.04 9.51
N ALA A 40 -5.14 -6.70 8.46
CA ALA A 40 -4.31 -7.45 7.55
C ALA A 40 -3.59 -6.42 6.70
N SER A 41 -2.38 -6.07 7.13
CA SER A 41 -1.31 -5.79 6.16
C SER A 41 -0.97 -7.11 5.47
N ASP A 42 -1.94 -7.69 4.77
CA ASP A 42 -1.70 -8.76 3.82
C ASP A 42 -1.05 -8.06 2.62
N GLN A 43 0.28 -8.02 2.64
CA GLN A 43 1.05 -7.99 1.40
C GLN A 43 0.90 -9.37 0.73
N SER A 44 -0.34 -9.77 0.45
CA SER A 44 -0.58 -10.82 -0.52
C SER A 44 -0.09 -10.25 -1.85
N GLN A 45 0.95 -10.85 -2.40
CA GLN A 45 1.35 -10.57 -3.78
C GLN A 45 0.13 -10.86 -4.65
N ILE A 46 -0.62 -9.81 -4.99
CA ILE A 46 -1.73 -9.92 -5.91
C ILE A 46 -1.13 -10.46 -7.20
N ASN A 47 -1.62 -11.63 -7.62
CA ASN A 47 -1.31 -12.11 -8.96
C ASN A 47 -1.82 -11.03 -9.92
N LYS A 48 -0.89 -10.33 -10.57
CA LYS A 48 -1.17 -9.18 -11.45
C LYS A 48 -2.07 -9.56 -12.62
N ASN A 49 -2.23 -10.86 -12.88
CA ASN A 49 -3.12 -11.41 -13.91
C ASN A 49 -4.54 -11.68 -13.40
N SER A 50 -4.84 -11.47 -12.12
CA SER A 50 -6.15 -11.75 -11.52
C SER A 50 -7.25 -10.81 -11.98
N PHE A 51 -6.90 -9.66 -12.57
CA PHE A 51 -7.83 -8.60 -12.90
C PHE A 51 -7.73 -8.25 -14.38
N GLU A 52 -8.86 -8.36 -15.10
CA GLU A 52 -8.92 -8.08 -16.54
C GLU A 52 -8.44 -6.66 -16.87
N GLU A 53 -8.67 -5.71 -15.97
CA GLU A 53 -8.26 -4.33 -16.16
C GLU A 53 -6.75 -4.11 -16.09
N ILE A 54 -6.00 -4.96 -15.38
CA ILE A 54 -4.54 -4.83 -15.32
C ILE A 54 -3.92 -5.12 -16.69
N SER A 55 -4.52 -6.01 -17.48
CA SER A 55 -4.05 -6.31 -18.84
C SER A 55 -4.15 -5.11 -19.80
N ALA A 56 -4.95 -4.09 -19.47
CA ALA A 56 -5.08 -2.86 -20.25
C ALA A 56 -4.02 -1.79 -19.93
N ILE A 57 -3.18 -2.01 -18.91
CA ILE A 57 -2.20 -1.07 -18.38
C ILE A 57 -0.80 -1.11 -19.03
N PRO A 58 -0.24 -2.24 -19.53
CA PRO A 58 1.19 -2.37 -19.86
C PRO A 58 1.75 -1.33 -20.84
N ASN A 59 0.90 -0.71 -21.66
CA ASN A 59 1.31 0.36 -22.59
C ASN A 59 1.29 1.77 -21.98
N GLN A 60 0.92 1.91 -20.70
CA GLN A 60 0.74 3.20 -20.01
C GLN A 60 1.73 3.36 -18.84
N MET A 61 2.12 2.25 -18.20
CA MET A 61 3.12 2.21 -17.13
C MET A 61 3.68 0.80 -16.97
N ASN A 62 4.90 0.69 -16.44
CA ASN A 62 5.48 -0.60 -16.06
C ASN A 62 4.88 -1.07 -14.74
N VAL A 63 3.88 -1.96 -14.80
CA VAL A 63 3.19 -2.50 -13.60
C VAL A 63 4.15 -3.29 -12.69
N GLU A 64 5.29 -3.74 -13.20
CA GLU A 64 6.27 -4.49 -12.42
C GLU A 64 7.00 -3.65 -11.36
N GLU A 65 7.07 -2.34 -11.55
CA GLU A 65 7.71 -1.39 -10.61
C GLU A 65 6.85 -1.05 -9.38
N PHE A 66 5.64 -1.60 -9.29
CA PHE A 66 4.67 -1.21 -8.26
C PHE A 66 4.14 -2.40 -7.47
N ASN A 67 3.95 -2.16 -6.18
CA ASN A 67 3.08 -2.96 -5.35
C ASN A 67 1.62 -2.51 -5.53
N ILE A 68 0.69 -3.46 -5.60
CA ILE A 68 -0.73 -3.20 -5.82
C ILE A 68 -1.46 -3.31 -4.48
N LYS A 69 -2.17 -2.25 -4.09
CA LYS A 69 -3.08 -2.27 -2.93
C LYS A 69 -4.53 -2.16 -3.38
N ILE A 70 -5.34 -3.16 -3.03
CA ILE A 70 -6.79 -3.12 -3.23
C ILE A 70 -7.39 -2.23 -2.14
N VAL A 71 -8.10 -1.19 -2.54
CA VAL A 71 -8.77 -0.26 -1.61
C VAL A 71 -10.24 -0.60 -1.48
N GLN A 72 -10.84 -1.01 -2.59
CA GLN A 72 -12.24 -1.35 -2.69
C GLN A 72 -12.40 -2.36 -3.81
N ASP A 73 -13.14 -3.43 -3.56
CA ASP A 73 -13.60 -4.37 -4.57
C ASP A 73 -15.00 -4.86 -4.17
N ASP A 74 -16.03 -4.30 -4.79
CA ASP A 74 -17.42 -4.69 -4.59
C ASP A 74 -18.13 -4.91 -5.94
N ASP A 75 -19.40 -5.29 -5.93
CA ASP A 75 -20.16 -5.58 -7.15
C ASP A 75 -20.28 -4.38 -8.12
N ALA A 76 -20.10 -3.15 -7.62
CA ALA A 76 -20.19 -1.96 -8.44
C ALA A 76 -18.82 -1.59 -9.05
N LYS A 77 -17.75 -1.60 -8.24
CA LYS A 77 -16.44 -1.09 -8.67
C LYS A 77 -15.25 -1.73 -7.94
N ARG A 78 -14.09 -1.67 -8.61
CA ARG A 78 -12.77 -1.95 -8.03
C ARG A 78 -11.88 -0.72 -8.09
N ILE A 79 -11.18 -0.43 -7.00
CA ILE A 79 -10.19 0.65 -6.88
C ILE A 79 -8.87 0.06 -6.39
N LEU A 80 -7.83 0.22 -7.19
CA LEU A 80 -6.46 -0.21 -6.87
C LEU A 80 -5.55 1.00 -6.76
N PHE A 81 -4.59 0.96 -5.83
CA PHE A 81 -3.43 1.86 -5.81
C PHE A 81 -2.18 1.12 -6.26
N PHE A 82 -1.37 1.80 -7.07
CA PHE A 82 -0.01 1.40 -7.43
C PHE A 82 0.95 2.20 -6.57
N VAL A 83 1.72 1.49 -5.76
CA VAL A 83 2.60 2.04 -4.73
C VAL A 83 4.03 1.73 -5.13
N ASP A 84 4.88 2.76 -5.17
CA ASP A 84 6.31 2.58 -5.47
C ASP A 84 7.08 1.94 -4.30
N GLU A 85 8.37 1.71 -4.51
CA GLU A 85 9.27 1.13 -3.51
C GLU A 85 9.40 1.97 -2.23
N GLU A 86 9.20 3.29 -2.33
CA GLU A 86 9.20 4.22 -1.20
C GLU A 86 7.87 4.22 -0.42
N GLY A 87 6.87 3.46 -0.86
CA GLY A 87 5.55 3.40 -0.23
C GLY A 87 4.60 4.54 -0.65
N LYS A 88 4.98 5.36 -1.64
CA LYS A 88 4.16 6.46 -2.15
C LYS A 88 3.19 5.95 -3.22
N LYS A 89 1.93 6.37 -3.11
CA LYS A 89 0.89 6.08 -4.11
C LYS A 89 1.15 6.93 -5.35
N LYS A 90 1.39 6.29 -6.50
CA LYS A 90 1.70 6.96 -7.77
C LYS A 90 0.54 6.96 -8.74
N TYR A 91 -0.21 5.86 -8.78
CA TYR A 91 -1.38 5.72 -9.64
C TYR A 91 -2.56 5.14 -8.88
N LYS A 92 -3.76 5.45 -9.34
CA LYS A 92 -4.99 4.73 -8.98
C LYS A 92 -5.71 4.26 -10.22
N THR A 93 -6.39 3.13 -10.10
CA THR A 93 -7.37 2.70 -11.09
C THR A 93 -8.76 2.75 -10.52
N ILE A 94 -9.74 2.95 -11.41
CA ILE A 94 -11.15 2.79 -11.10
C ILE A 94 -11.75 1.93 -12.21
N PHE A 95 -12.23 0.75 -11.85
CA PHE A 95 -12.93 -0.15 -12.75
C PHE A 95 -14.41 -0.20 -12.36
N ILE A 96 -15.30 0.27 -13.24
CA ILE A 96 -16.75 0.24 -13.05
C ILE A 96 -17.28 -1.03 -13.72
N LYS A 97 -17.58 -2.06 -12.93
CA LYS A 97 -17.81 -3.43 -13.40
C LYS A 97 -18.96 -3.55 -14.40
N LYS A 98 -20.12 -2.97 -14.06
CA LYS A 98 -21.32 -2.99 -14.94
C LYS A 98 -21.09 -2.35 -16.31
N GLN A 99 -20.20 -1.35 -16.37
CA GLN A 99 -19.90 -0.62 -17.60
C GLN A 99 -18.64 -1.14 -18.29
N ARG A 100 -17.94 -2.09 -17.65
CA ARG A 100 -16.56 -2.48 -17.97
C ARG A 100 -15.65 -1.27 -18.25
N LEU A 101 -15.89 -0.16 -17.53
CA LEU A 101 -15.21 1.10 -17.78
C LEU A 101 -13.99 1.19 -16.87
N PHE A 102 -12.81 1.16 -17.48
CA PHE A 102 -11.52 1.31 -16.82
C PHE A 102 -11.01 2.74 -16.91
N LYS A 103 -10.41 3.22 -15.82
CA LYS A 103 -9.69 4.50 -15.72
C LYS A 103 -8.36 4.29 -15.02
N LEU A 104 -7.29 4.85 -15.56
CA LEU A 104 -5.97 4.99 -14.92
C LEU A 104 -5.70 6.46 -14.66
N ILE A 105 -5.39 6.80 -13.41
CA ILE A 105 -5.19 8.19 -12.98
C ILE A 105 -3.82 8.28 -12.27
N GLN A 106 -2.98 9.20 -12.72
CA GLN A 106 -1.72 9.55 -12.06
C GLN A 106 -2.03 10.48 -10.88
N LEU A 107 -1.46 10.20 -9.71
CA LEU A 107 -1.83 10.88 -8.46
C LEU A 107 -1.05 12.16 -8.20
N ASP A 108 0.18 12.28 -8.69
CA ASP A 108 1.01 13.46 -8.45
C ASP A 108 0.34 14.75 -8.97
N ASN A 109 -0.33 14.69 -10.13
CA ASN A 109 -1.06 15.81 -10.73
C ASN A 109 -2.58 15.58 -10.81
N ASN A 110 -3.07 14.41 -10.38
CA ASN A 110 -4.46 13.98 -10.54
C ASN A 110 -4.93 13.90 -12.02
N ASP A 111 -4.03 13.54 -12.92
CA ASP A 111 -4.27 13.45 -14.37
C ASP A 111 -4.89 12.10 -14.77
N LEU A 112 -5.92 12.15 -15.62
CA LEU A 112 -6.48 10.95 -16.26
C LEU A 112 -5.60 10.55 -17.43
N ILE A 113 -4.79 9.50 -17.24
CA ILE A 113 -3.84 9.00 -18.23
C ILE A 113 -4.56 8.17 -19.30
N PHE A 114 -5.52 7.34 -18.87
CA PHE A 114 -6.17 6.40 -19.76
C PHE A 114 -7.61 6.13 -19.33
N LYS A 115 -8.52 5.99 -20.31
CA LYS A 115 -9.92 5.61 -20.11
C LYS A 115 -10.41 4.77 -21.28
N ARG A 116 -10.98 3.60 -21.00
CA ARG A 116 -11.50 2.68 -22.02
C ARG A 116 -12.59 1.76 -21.46
N VAL A 117 -13.52 1.36 -22.31
CA VAL A 117 -14.40 0.20 -22.06
C VAL A 117 -13.66 -1.06 -22.50
N ILE A 118 -13.41 -1.98 -21.57
CA ILE A 118 -12.72 -3.26 -21.80
C ILE A 118 -13.71 -4.41 -21.83
#